data_AF-A0A0C9T6M0-F1
#
_entry.id   AF-A0A0C9T6M0-F1
#
_cell.length_a   1.000
_cell.length_b   1.000
_cell.length_c   1.000
_cell.angle_alpha   90.00
_cell.angle_beta   90.00
_cell.angle_gamma   90.00
#
_symmetry.space_group_name_H-M   'P 1'
#
loop_
_entity.id
_entity.type
_entity.pdbx_description
1 polymer ?
#
loop_
_entity_poly.entity_id
_entity_poly.type
_entity_poly.pdbx_seq_one_letter_code
_entity_poly.pdbx_strand_id
1 'polypeptide(L)'
;PGIRRFIWNHCAVINRILQRLQNVGATVSAKKFVLAAPDATIVGHKCMLEGRIPHEDKVQKIRDWPECSNVTHVRGFLGVCG
;
A
#
# COMPACT_ATOMS: atom_id res chain seq x y z
N PRO A 1 30.28 -9.14 -9.75
CA PRO A 1 30.04 -9.45 -8.32
C PRO A 1 29.57 -8.19 -7.57
N GLY A 2 28.26 -8.07 -7.29
CA GLY A 2 27.73 -6.87 -6.66
C GLY A 2 26.20 -6.81 -6.62
N ILE A 3 25.69 -5.93 -5.76
CA ILE A 3 24.26 -5.62 -5.61
C ILE A 3 23.71 -5.11 -6.96
N ARG A 4 22.53 -5.56 -7.36
CA ARG A 4 21.87 -5.05 -8.57
C ARG A 4 21.60 -3.55 -8.42
N ARG A 5 21.91 -2.76 -9.47
CA ARG A 5 21.82 -1.28 -9.42
C ARG A 5 20.47 -0.76 -8.92
N PHE A 6 19.36 -1.39 -9.29
CA PHE A 6 18.03 -0.96 -8.84
C PHE A 6 17.83 -1.16 -7.33
N ILE A 7 18.38 -2.23 -6.75
CA ILE A 7 18.33 -2.50 -5.30
C ILE A 7 19.15 -1.45 -4.56
N TRP A 8 20.35 -1.15 -5.06
CA TRP A 8 21.20 -0.10 -4.49
C TRP A 8 20.51 1.27 -4.49
N ASN A 9 19.95 1.66 -5.64
CA ASN A 9 19.21 2.93 -5.77
C ASN A 9 18.02 2.98 -4.81
N HIS A 10 17.27 1.88 -4.67
CA HIS A 10 16.16 1.79 -3.72
C HIS A 10 16.62 2.01 -2.27
N CYS A 11 17.68 1.32 -1.84
CA CYS A 11 18.23 1.50 -0.49
C CYS A 11 18.71 2.94 -0.24
N ALA A 12 19.34 3.59 -1.23
CA ALA A 12 19.77 4.98 -1.11
C ALA A 12 18.59 5.95 -0.93
N VAL A 13 17.50 5.74 -1.68
CA VAL A 13 16.26 6.53 -1.55
C VAL A 13 15.64 6.33 -0.18
N ILE A 14 15.49 5.07 0.27
CA ILE A 14 14.93 4.75 1.57
C ILE A 14 15.76 5.37 2.70
N ASN A 15 17.08 5.25 2.65
CA ASN A 15 17.96 5.85 3.66
C ASN A 15 17.72 7.36 3.79
N ARG A 16 17.61 8.07 2.66
CA ARG A 16 17.30 9.51 2.66
C ARG A 16 15.92 9.83 3.26
N ILE A 17 14.92 8.99 2.99
CA ILE A 17 13.57 9.16 3.56
C ILE A 17 13.61 8.94 5.08
N LEU A 18 14.25 7.86 5.54
CA LEU A 18 14.34 7.54 6.97
C LEU A 18 15.09 8.61 7.75
N GLN A 19 16.20 9.14 7.22
CA GLN A 19 16.91 10.27 7.84
C GLN A 19 16.03 11.52 7.97
N ARG A 20 15.23 11.84 6.95
CA ARG A 20 14.30 12.97 7.01
C ARG A 20 13.20 12.78 8.04
N LEU A 21 12.65 11.57 8.14
CA LEU A 21 11.65 11.22 9.15
C LEU A 21 12.24 11.33 10.56
N GLN A 22 13.47 10.83 10.76
CA GLN A 22 14.18 10.96 12.02
C GLN A 22 14.39 12.42 12.41
N ASN A 23 14.79 13.29 11.48
CA ASN A 23 15.05 14.70 11.74
C ASN A 23 13.81 15.48 12.22
N VAL A 24 12.60 15.02 11.88
CA VAL A 24 11.35 15.63 12.35
C VAL A 24 10.71 14.88 13.52
N GLY A 25 11.42 13.90 14.10
CA GLY A 25 10.93 13.09 15.23
C GLY A 25 9.84 12.07 14.85
N ALA A 26 9.65 11.77 13.57
CA ALA A 26 8.70 10.77 13.13
C ALA A 26 9.25 9.35 13.30
N THR A 27 8.37 8.39 13.57
CA THR A 27 8.72 6.98 13.74
C THR A 27 8.12 6.12 12.63
N VAL A 28 8.86 5.09 12.22
CA VAL A 28 8.41 4.10 11.23
C VAL A 28 8.16 2.79 11.97
N SER A 29 7.00 2.19 11.74
CA SER A 29 6.71 0.85 12.26
C SER A 29 7.55 -0.19 11.53
N ALA A 30 8.48 -0.83 12.24
CA ALA A 30 9.29 -1.91 11.67
C ALA A 30 8.43 -3.06 11.14
N LYS A 31 7.32 -3.39 11.83
CA LYS A 31 6.35 -4.44 11.42
C LYS A 31 5.69 -4.15 10.07
N LYS A 32 5.49 -2.87 9.73
CA LYS A 32 4.81 -2.46 8.48
C LYS A 32 5.80 -2.06 7.38
N PHE A 33 7.09 -1.96 7.71
CA PHE A 33 8.10 -1.50 6.77
C PHE A 33 8.50 -2.61 5.81
N VAL A 34 8.52 -2.31 4.51
CA VAL A 34 8.87 -3.25 3.44
C VAL A 34 10.06 -2.68 2.67
N LEU A 35 11.13 -3.47 2.54
CA LEU A 35 12.37 -3.07 1.86
C LEU A 35 12.71 -4.05 0.75
N ALA A 36 12.93 -3.54 -0.47
CA ALA A 36 13.40 -4.32 -1.62
C ALA A 36 12.61 -5.63 -1.89
N ALA A 37 11.30 -5.60 -1.67
CA ALA A 37 10.39 -6.70 -1.97
C ALA A 37 9.86 -6.64 -3.42
N PRO A 38 9.47 -7.76 -4.03
CA PRO A 38 8.86 -7.78 -5.36
C PRO A 38 7.49 -7.09 -5.39
N ASP A 39 6.83 -7.00 -4.25
CA ASP A 39 5.56 -6.32 -4.10
C ASP A 39 5.40 -5.66 -2.72
N ALA A 40 4.51 -4.67 -2.65
CA ALA A 40 4.15 -4.00 -1.40
C ALA A 40 2.69 -3.54 -1.41
N THR A 41 2.04 -3.57 -0.24
CA THR A 41 0.69 -3.01 -0.09
C THR A 41 0.77 -1.51 0.19
N ILE A 42 0.26 -0.68 -0.71
CA ILE A 42 0.25 0.78 -0.62
C ILE A 42 -1.18 1.28 -0.81
N VAL A 43 -1.75 1.93 0.21
CA VAL A 43 -3.11 2.53 0.17
C VAL A 43 -4.17 1.53 -0.32
N GLY A 44 -4.08 0.28 0.17
CA GLY A 44 -5.01 -0.80 -0.16
C GLY A 44 -4.87 -1.34 -1.59
N HIS A 45 -3.73 -1.13 -2.24
CA HIS A 45 -3.36 -1.77 -3.50
C HIS A 45 -2.12 -2.62 -3.30
N LYS A 46 -2.07 -3.78 -3.96
CA LYS A 46 -0.84 -4.53 -4.13
C LYS A 46 -0.08 -3.95 -5.32
N CYS A 47 1.08 -3.37 -5.06
CA CYS A 47 1.94 -2.75 -6.05
C CYS A 47 3.09 -3.71 -6.38
N MET A 48 3.26 -4.02 -7.66
CA MET A 48 4.26 -4.95 -8.21
C MET A 48 4.98 -4.26 -9.36
N LEU A 49 5.99 -4.92 -9.95
CA LEU A 49 6.68 -4.40 -11.11
C LEU A 49 5.73 -4.22 -12.31
N GLU A 50 4.78 -5.14 -12.47
CA GLU A 50 3.83 -5.23 -13.57
C GLU A 50 2.71 -4.19 -13.46
N GLY A 51 2.54 -3.55 -12.29
CA GLY A 51 1.52 -2.55 -12.06
C GLY A 51 0.92 -2.62 -10.66
N ARG A 52 -0.35 -2.22 -10.54
CA ARG A 52 -1.06 -2.16 -9.26
C ARG A 52 -2.42 -2.83 -9.41
N ILE A 53 -2.77 -3.64 -8.43
CA ILE A 53 -4.11 -4.25 -8.32
C ILE A 53 -4.72 -3.91 -6.95
N PRO A 54 -6.06 -3.86 -6.82
CA PRO A 54 -6.69 -3.74 -5.52
C PRO A 54 -6.23 -4.87 -4.58
N HIS A 55 -6.02 -4.57 -3.31
CA HIS A 55 -5.78 -5.60 -2.31
C HIS A 55 -7.04 -6.47 -2.15
N GLU A 56 -6.88 -7.77 -1.88
CA GLU A 56 -7.99 -8.72 -1.83
C GLU A 56 -9.07 -8.26 -0.82
N ASP A 57 -8.68 -7.73 0.33
CA ASP A 57 -9.63 -7.16 1.31
C ASP A 57 -10.58 -6.09 0.73
N LYS A 58 -10.13 -5.29 -0.24
CA LYS A 58 -10.99 -4.31 -0.91
C LYS A 58 -11.97 -5.01 -1.87
N VAL A 59 -11.49 -6.01 -2.60
CA VAL A 59 -12.33 -6.81 -3.51
C VAL A 59 -13.39 -7.58 -2.73
N GLN A 60 -12.99 -8.20 -1.62
CA GLN A 60 -13.85 -8.99 -0.77
C GLN A 60 -14.97 -8.15 -0.15
N LYS A 61 -14.68 -6.92 0.29
CA LYS A 61 -15.70 -5.98 0.78
C LYS A 61 -16.78 -5.66 -0.25
N ILE A 62 -16.44 -5.61 -1.54
CA ILE A 62 -17.41 -5.39 -2.61
C ILE A 62 -18.22 -6.66 -2.85
N ARG A 63 -17.57 -7.83 -2.86
CA ARG A 63 -18.22 -9.14 -3.07
C ARG A 63 -19.21 -9.49 -1.96
N ASP A 64 -18.84 -9.23 -0.71
CA ASP A 64 -19.64 -9.55 0.47
C ASP A 64 -20.65 -8.44 0.81
N TRP A 65 -20.71 -7.37 0.00
CA TRP A 65 -21.64 -6.29 0.28
C TRP A 65 -23.08 -6.77 0.14
N PRO A 66 -23.93 -6.62 1.18
CA PRO A 66 -25.30 -7.09 1.13
C PRO A 66 -26.13 -6.27 0.15
N GLU A 67 -27.26 -6.82 -0.29
CA GLU A 67 -28.19 -6.10 -1.15
C GLU A 67 -28.63 -4.78 -0.49
N CYS A 68 -28.53 -3.69 -1.25
CA CYS A 68 -28.82 -2.36 -0.74
C CYS A 68 -30.32 -2.14 -0.61
N SER A 69 -30.86 -2.26 0.60
CA SER A 69 -32.29 -2.07 0.89
C SER A 69 -32.72 -0.60 1.11
N ASN A 70 -31.78 0.34 1.25
CA ASN A 70 -32.08 1.75 1.48
C ASN A 70 -30.98 2.67 0.94
N VAL A 71 -31.27 3.97 0.90
CA VAL A 71 -30.36 5.01 0.37
C VAL A 71 -29.04 5.08 1.15
N THR A 72 -29.05 4.81 2.46
CA THR A 72 -27.83 4.78 3.28
C THR A 72 -26.90 3.64 2.86
N HIS A 73 -27.44 2.45 2.60
CA HIS A 73 -26.65 1.31 2.11
C HIS A 73 -26.06 1.59 0.72
N VAL A 74 -26.85 2.19 -0.19
CA VAL A 74 -26.35 2.58 -1.52
C VAL A 74 -25.20 3.60 -1.40
N ARG A 75 -25.34 4.63 -0.57
CA ARG A 75 -24.28 5.63 -0.35
C ARG A 75 -23.02 5.00 0.26
N GLY A 76 -23.19 4.07 1.20
CA GLY A 76 -22.08 3.31 1.78
C GLY A 76 -21.32 2.51 0.72
N PHE A 77 -22.04 1.79 -0.14
CA PHE A 77 -21.45 1.03 -1.24
C PHE A 77 -20.66 1.93 -2.20
N LEU A 78 -21.28 3.01 -2.66
CA LEU A 78 -20.62 3.97 -3.56
C LEU A 78 -19.38 4.60 -2.91
N GLY A 79 -19.40 4.84 -1.61
CA GLY A 79 -18.23 5.32 -0.86
C GLY A 79 -17.10 4.30 -0.72
N VAL A 80 -17.39 3.00 -0.83
CA VAL A 80 -16.37 1.93 -0.84
C VAL A 80 -15.78 1.73 -2.25
N CYS A 81 -16.60 1.94 -3.29
CA CYS A 81 -16.17 1.82 -4.68
C CYS A 81 -15.37 3.02 -5.20
N GLY A 82 -15.59 4.22 -4.65
CA GLY A 82 -14.84 5.44 -4.98
C GLY A 82 -13.43 5.45 -4.39
#